data_AF-A0A2N0P8C7-F1
#
_entry.id   AF-A0A2N0P8C7-F1
#
_cell.length_a   1.000
_cell.length_b   1.000
_cell.length_c   1.000
_cell.angle_alpha   90.00
_cell.angle_beta   90.00
_cell.angle_gamma   90.00
#
_symmetry.space_group_name_H-M   'P 1'
#
loop_
_entity.id
_entity.type
_entity.pdbx_description
1 polymer ?
#
loop_
_entity_poly.entity_id
_entity_poly.type
_entity_poly.pdbx_seq_one_letter_code
_entity_poly.pdbx_strand_id
1 'polypeptide(L)'
;MYRTSLVTTALDAGIKTIIRYGSQDLIHLKNIGSEGVYAANWKNTSTIYVIKKFVDNKEVYLTRMADGHQNIIRLYGVTTLDGKEKYSLVLEYAEGGTLRNYLRNNTVPFNWENQLRFAKEIASAILWLHDVKEIIHGDLRNLSTD
;
A
#
# COMPACT_ATOMS: atom_id res chain seq x y z
N MET A 1 -22.53 4.02 12.22
CA MET A 1 -22.42 4.78 10.96
C MET A 1 -21.35 5.85 11.18
N TYR A 2 -20.08 5.53 10.92
CA TYR A 2 -18.97 6.42 11.24
C TYR A 2 -18.71 7.36 10.06
N ARG A 3 -18.53 8.66 10.35
CA ARG A 3 -18.42 9.74 9.35
C ARG A 3 -17.23 9.50 8.41
N THR A 4 -17.50 8.84 7.30
CA THR A 4 -16.64 8.82 6.12
C THR A 4 -16.72 10.20 5.48
N SER A 5 -15.62 10.95 5.48
CA SER A 5 -15.55 12.16 4.65
C SER A 5 -14.84 11.80 3.34
N LEU A 6 -15.39 12.30 2.26
CA LEU A 6 -14.83 12.19 0.94
C LEU A 6 -13.80 13.30 0.76
N VAL A 7 -12.55 12.95 0.45
CA VAL A 7 -11.53 13.94 0.12
C VAL A 7 -11.40 14.01 -1.40
N THR A 8 -11.68 15.20 -1.93
CA THR A 8 -11.33 15.57 -3.29
C THR A 8 -10.01 16.33 -3.22
N THR A 9 -8.90 15.63 -3.40
CA THR A 9 -7.62 16.31 -3.65
C THR A 9 -7.69 16.87 -5.07
N ALA A 10 -7.68 18.19 -5.19
CA ALA A 10 -7.57 18.88 -6.48
C ALA A 10 -6.14 18.72 -7.02
N LEU A 11 -5.87 17.59 -7.65
CA LEU A 11 -4.71 17.37 -8.52
C LEU A 11 -5.26 16.66 -9.76
N ASP A 12 -5.71 17.50 -10.70
CA ASP A 12 -6.37 17.19 -11.97
C ASP A 12 -7.70 16.43 -11.93
N ALA A 13 -8.54 16.76 -12.90
CA ALA A 13 -9.98 16.50 -13.00
C ALA A 13 -10.41 15.02 -13.13
N GLY A 14 -9.63 14.07 -12.60
CA GLY A 14 -9.85 12.62 -12.78
C GLY A 14 -9.99 11.78 -11.50
N ILE A 15 -9.76 12.32 -10.29
CA ILE A 15 -9.75 11.47 -9.09
C ILE A 15 -11.17 11.14 -8.62
N LYS A 16 -11.56 9.86 -8.80
CA LYS A 16 -12.61 9.22 -8.00
C LYS A 16 -12.30 9.39 -6.53
N THR A 17 -13.26 9.93 -5.82
CA THR A 17 -13.16 10.34 -4.42
C THR A 17 -12.46 9.31 -3.53
N ILE A 18 -11.46 9.74 -2.77
CA ILE A 18 -10.73 8.88 -1.83
C ILE A 18 -11.44 8.93 -0.47
N ILE A 19 -11.60 7.76 0.14
CA ILE A 19 -12.18 7.63 1.47
C ILE A 19 -11.19 8.18 2.51
N ARG A 20 -11.66 9.08 3.39
CA ARG A 20 -10.92 9.50 4.58
C ARG A 20 -11.45 8.81 5.83
N TYR A 21 -10.58 8.07 6.51
CA TYR A 21 -10.85 7.41 7.78
C TYR A 21 -10.44 8.30 8.97
N GLY A 22 -11.22 8.22 10.04
CA GLY A 22 -10.85 8.80 11.33
C GLY A 22 -9.69 8.03 11.96
N SER A 23 -8.69 8.75 12.47
CA SER A 23 -7.52 8.14 13.11
C SER A 23 -7.89 7.32 14.35
N GLN A 24 -8.98 7.67 15.03
CA GLN A 24 -9.50 7.00 16.23
C GLN A 24 -9.97 5.56 16.00
N ASP A 25 -10.21 5.18 14.75
CA ASP A 25 -10.66 3.83 14.39
C ASP A 25 -9.46 2.87 14.18
N LEU A 26 -8.23 3.39 14.11
CA LEU A 26 -7.00 2.63 13.96
C LEU A 26 -6.27 2.54 15.30
N ILE A 27 -6.19 1.34 15.85
CA ILE A 27 -5.60 1.08 17.17
C ILE A 27 -4.40 0.12 17.09
N HIS A 28 -3.61 0.06 18.16
CA HIS A 28 -2.47 -0.87 18.30
C HIS A 28 -1.41 -0.74 17.19
N LEU A 29 -0.99 0.48 16.87
CA LEU A 29 0.03 0.72 15.85
C LEU A 29 1.36 0.03 16.24
N LYS A 30 1.77 -0.95 15.43
CA LYS A 30 3.04 -1.66 15.58
C LYS A 30 3.89 -1.42 14.34
N ASN A 31 5.14 -0.99 14.50
CA ASN A 31 6.06 -0.90 13.35
C ASN A 31 6.34 -2.32 12.80
N ILE A 32 6.23 -2.50 11.50
CA ILE A 32 6.35 -3.83 10.84
C ILE A 32 7.42 -3.89 9.74
N GLY A 33 8.27 -2.87 9.62
CA GLY A 33 9.25 -2.84 8.53
C GLY A 33 10.07 -1.58 8.49
N SER A 34 10.13 -0.96 7.31
CA SER A 34 10.83 0.32 7.10
C SER A 34 10.25 1.44 7.96
N GLU A 35 11.06 2.47 8.22
CA GLU A 35 10.63 3.67 8.93
C GLU A 35 9.34 4.24 8.30
N GLY A 36 8.34 4.52 9.14
CA GLY A 36 7.05 5.04 8.69
C GLY A 36 5.96 4.01 8.33
N VAL A 37 6.23 2.69 8.38
CA VAL A 37 5.24 1.65 8.06
C VAL A 37 4.80 0.87 9.30
N TYR A 38 3.48 0.86 9.57
CA TYR A 38 2.90 0.28 10.77
C TYR A 38 1.74 -0.66 10.44
N ALA A 39 1.59 -1.77 11.15
CA ALA A 39 0.32 -2.49 11.23
C ALA A 39 -0.59 -1.79 12.25
N ALA A 40 -1.88 -1.71 11.96
CA ALA A 40 -2.89 -1.23 12.89
C ALA A 40 -4.14 -2.12 12.81
N ASN A 41 -4.78 -2.34 13.95
CA ASN A 41 -6.07 -3.02 14.02
C ASN A 41 -7.18 -2.01 13.79
N TRP A 42 -8.20 -2.41 13.06
CA TRP A 42 -9.44 -1.65 13.03
C TRP A 42 -10.26 -1.91 14.28
N LYS A 43 -10.68 -0.85 14.94
CA LYS A 43 -11.38 -0.89 16.23
C LYS A 43 -12.56 -1.87 16.18
N ASN A 44 -12.67 -2.69 17.23
CA ASN A 44 -13.71 -3.71 17.39
C ASN A 44 -13.72 -4.79 16.29
N THR A 45 -12.60 -5.00 15.59
CA THR A 45 -12.46 -6.08 14.60
C THR A 45 -11.08 -6.72 14.69
N SER A 46 -10.95 -7.91 14.10
CA SER A 46 -9.65 -8.58 13.91
C SER A 46 -8.93 -8.11 12.64
N THR A 47 -9.51 -7.16 11.89
CA THR A 47 -8.96 -6.71 10.61
C THR A 47 -7.71 -5.87 10.85
N ILE A 48 -6.63 -6.22 10.14
CA ILE A 48 -5.35 -5.51 10.18
C ILE A 48 -5.20 -4.69 8.90
N TYR A 49 -4.75 -3.46 9.05
CA TYR A 49 -4.37 -2.56 7.96
C TYR A 49 -2.91 -2.17 8.08
N VAL A 50 -2.31 -1.81 6.95
CA VAL A 50 -0.99 -1.18 6.92
C VAL A 50 -1.15 0.33 6.80
N ILE A 51 -0.46 1.03 7.68
CA ILE A 51 -0.42 2.49 7.75
C ILE A 51 0.97 2.96 7.32
N LYS A 52 1.04 3.62 6.17
CA LYS A 52 2.24 4.36 5.77
C LYS A 52 2.07 5.82 6.16
N LYS A 53 2.83 6.27 7.15
CA LYS A 53 2.67 7.61 7.74
C LYS A 53 3.30 8.70 6.87
N PHE A 54 2.66 9.87 6.87
CA PHE A 54 3.21 11.16 6.42
C PHE A 54 3.70 11.19 4.96
N VAL A 55 2.88 10.65 4.06
CA VAL A 55 3.12 10.66 2.61
C VAL A 55 2.75 12.01 1.99
N ASP A 56 3.32 12.32 0.83
CA ASP A 56 2.97 13.51 0.05
C ASP A 56 1.74 13.27 -0.85
N ASN A 57 1.21 14.34 -1.44
CA ASN A 57 0.02 14.27 -2.30
C ASN A 57 0.27 13.47 -3.59
N LYS A 58 1.50 13.45 -4.11
CA LYS A 58 1.86 12.72 -5.33
C LYS A 58 1.83 11.22 -5.06
N GLU A 59 2.33 10.78 -3.91
CA GLU A 59 2.28 9.39 -3.49
C GLU A 59 0.84 8.92 -3.26
N VAL A 60 0.01 9.75 -2.61
CA VAL A 60 -1.44 9.47 -2.47
C VAL A 60 -2.09 9.27 -3.84
N TYR A 61 -1.81 10.18 -4.78
CA TYR A 61 -2.33 10.12 -6.14
C TYR A 61 -1.90 8.84 -6.87
N LEU A 62 -0.59 8.57 -6.94
CA LEU A 62 -0.05 7.41 -7.65
C LEU A 62 -0.55 6.10 -7.05
N THR A 63 -0.60 5.99 -5.72
CA THR A 63 -1.14 4.80 -5.04
C THR A 63 -2.61 4.59 -5.40
N ARG A 64 -3.40 5.66 -5.44
CA ARG A 64 -4.82 5.58 -5.82
C ARG A 64 -5.01 5.17 -7.28
N MET A 65 -4.16 5.67 -8.16
CA MET A 65 -4.23 5.36 -9.59
C MET A 65 -3.80 3.91 -9.87
N ALA A 66 -2.79 3.42 -9.17
CA ALA A 66 -2.30 2.04 -9.25
C ALA A 66 -3.32 1.00 -8.75
N ASP A 67 -4.11 1.35 -7.72
CA ASP A 67 -5.13 0.50 -7.11
C ASP A 67 -6.17 0.01 -8.15
N GLY A 68 -6.32 -1.32 -8.25
CA GLY A 68 -7.24 -1.96 -9.19
C GLY A 68 -6.78 -3.30 -9.77
N HIS A 69 -5.57 -3.75 -9.48
CA HIS A 69 -5.05 -5.05 -9.93
C HIS A 69 -4.83 -5.99 -8.75
N GLN A 70 -5.14 -7.28 -8.91
CA GLN A 70 -5.08 -8.29 -7.83
C GLN A 70 -3.69 -8.51 -7.23
N ASN A 71 -2.62 -8.21 -7.98
CA ASN A 71 -1.23 -8.33 -7.52
C ASN A 71 -0.63 -6.98 -7.07
N ILE A 72 -1.47 -5.96 -6.80
CA ILE A 72 -1.08 -4.68 -6.24
C ILE A 72 -1.79 -4.51 -4.89
N ILE A 73 -1.06 -4.06 -3.87
CA ILE A 73 -1.60 -3.79 -2.53
C ILE A 73 -2.74 -2.79 -2.63
N ARG A 74 -3.92 -3.17 -2.13
CA ARG A 74 -5.10 -2.33 -2.21
C ARG A 74 -4.99 -1.08 -1.34
N LEU A 75 -5.41 0.06 -1.89
CA LEU A 75 -5.63 1.28 -1.14
C LEU A 75 -7.07 1.34 -0.63
N TYR A 76 -7.25 1.35 0.68
CA TYR A 76 -8.57 1.56 1.27
C TYR A 76 -8.91 3.05 1.38
N GLY A 77 -7.91 3.88 1.64
CA GLY A 77 -8.10 5.32 1.76
C GLY A 77 -6.95 6.02 2.45
N VAL A 78 -7.23 7.20 2.98
CA VAL A 78 -6.26 8.03 3.71
C VAL A 78 -6.76 8.33 5.12
N THR A 79 -5.82 8.66 6.00
CA THR A 79 -6.12 9.23 7.31
C THR A 79 -5.10 10.32 7.65
N THR A 80 -5.37 11.08 8.71
CA THR A 80 -4.46 12.08 9.26
C THR A 80 -4.21 11.71 10.71
N LEU A 81 -2.96 11.36 11.02
CA LEU A 81 -2.56 10.93 12.36
C LEU A 81 -1.94 12.08 13.13
N ASP A 82 -2.04 12.02 14.45
CA ASP A 82 -1.30 12.88 15.38
C ASP A 82 -1.53 14.39 15.16
N GLY A 83 -2.71 14.77 14.62
CA GLY A 83 -3.04 16.17 14.32
C GLY A 83 -2.19 16.81 13.22
N LYS A 84 -1.42 16.02 12.47
CA LYS A 84 -0.55 16.52 11.40
C LYS A 84 -1.32 16.75 10.10
N GLU A 85 -0.90 17.76 9.34
CA GLU A 85 -1.49 18.10 8.04
C GLU A 85 -1.13 17.10 6.92
N LYS A 86 -0.15 16.22 7.15
CA LYS A 86 0.26 15.21 6.17
C LYS A 86 -0.66 13.99 6.20
N TYR A 87 -1.01 13.50 5.02
CA TYR A 87 -1.76 12.25 4.87
C TYR A 87 -0.95 11.03 5.27
N SER A 88 -1.67 9.98 5.68
CA SER A 88 -1.16 8.62 5.85
C SER A 88 -2.04 7.69 5.03
N LEU A 89 -1.44 6.73 4.34
CA LEU A 89 -2.17 5.73 3.55
C LEU A 89 -2.72 4.63 4.46
N VAL A 90 -3.94 4.18 4.18
CA VAL A 90 -4.55 2.98 4.77
C VAL A 90 -4.58 1.90 3.70
N LEU A 91 -3.72 0.90 3.85
CA LEU A 91 -3.41 -0.12 2.86
C LEU A 91 -3.79 -1.52 3.36
N GLU A 92 -3.96 -2.42 2.41
CA GLU A 92 -4.08 -3.85 2.69
C GLU A 92 -2.88 -4.41 3.43
N TYR A 93 -3.18 -5.27 4.41
CA TYR A 93 -2.19 -6.06 5.10
C TYR A 93 -1.92 -7.36 4.33
N ALA A 94 -0.74 -7.45 3.71
CA ALA A 94 -0.30 -8.67 3.04
C ALA A 94 0.14 -9.72 4.07
N GLU A 95 -0.71 -10.73 4.25
CA GLU A 95 -0.39 -11.89 5.07
C GLU A 95 0.82 -12.63 4.48
N GLY A 96 1.86 -12.86 5.30
CA GLY A 96 3.16 -13.37 4.85
C GLY A 96 4.25 -12.30 4.70
N GLY A 97 3.89 -11.01 4.78
CA GLY A 97 4.84 -9.91 4.77
C GLY A 97 5.46 -9.66 3.39
N THR A 98 6.68 -9.12 3.36
CA THR A 98 7.33 -8.76 2.09
C THR A 98 7.91 -9.97 1.38
N LEU A 99 7.90 -9.98 0.04
CA LEU A 99 8.59 -11.00 -0.75
C LEU A 99 10.07 -11.13 -0.35
N ARG A 100 10.75 -10.03 -0.03
CA ARG A 100 12.13 -10.05 0.46
C ARG A 100 12.28 -10.90 1.74
N ASN A 101 11.37 -10.75 2.70
CA ASN A 101 11.41 -11.51 3.94
C ASN A 101 11.07 -12.98 3.68
N TYR A 102 10.11 -13.24 2.80
CA TYR A 102 9.77 -14.60 2.37
C TYR A 102 10.98 -15.31 1.74
N LEU A 103 11.67 -14.65 0.81
CA LEU A 103 12.86 -15.20 0.13
C LEU A 103 14.06 -15.41 1.06
N ARG A 104 14.18 -14.60 2.12
CA ARG A 104 15.24 -14.75 3.13
C ARG A 104 14.91 -15.81 4.18
N ASN A 105 13.67 -16.28 4.22
CA ASN A 105 13.25 -17.27 5.20
C ASN A 105 13.60 -18.68 4.71
N ASN A 106 14.71 -19.22 5.23
CA ASN A 106 15.21 -20.55 4.87
C ASN A 106 14.30 -21.70 5.34
N THR A 107 13.20 -21.43 6.06
CA THR A 107 12.28 -22.48 6.52
C THR A 107 11.32 -22.96 5.43
N VAL A 108 11.16 -22.19 4.34
CA VAL A 108 10.28 -22.57 3.21
C VAL A 108 11.16 -22.88 1.99
N PRO A 109 11.12 -24.11 1.45
CA PRO A 109 11.87 -24.45 0.24
C PRO A 109 11.42 -23.55 -0.92
N PHE A 110 12.33 -22.72 -1.42
CA PHE A 110 12.06 -21.84 -2.56
C PHE A 110 12.19 -22.63 -3.86
N ASN A 111 11.19 -23.46 -4.15
CA ASN A 111 11.13 -24.26 -5.38
C ASN A 111 10.87 -23.39 -6.62
N TRP A 112 11.25 -23.90 -7.81
CA TRP A 112 11.19 -23.17 -9.07
C TRP A 112 9.76 -22.75 -9.44
N GLU A 113 8.76 -23.53 -9.04
CA GLU A 113 7.34 -23.26 -9.27
C GLU A 113 6.89 -21.98 -8.56
N ASN A 114 7.30 -21.78 -7.30
CA ASN A 114 7.00 -20.55 -6.57
C ASN A 114 7.70 -19.33 -7.20
N GLN A 115 8.93 -19.48 -7.69
CA GLN A 115 9.63 -18.39 -8.38
C GLN A 115 8.90 -17.97 -9.65
N LEU A 116 8.48 -18.96 -10.45
CA LEU A 116 7.73 -18.72 -11.68
C LEU A 116 6.37 -18.07 -11.39
N ARG A 117 5.68 -18.49 -10.33
CA ARG A 117 4.42 -17.86 -9.88
C ARG A 117 4.65 -16.38 -9.53
N PHE A 118 5.62 -16.09 -8.66
CA PHE A 118 5.89 -14.70 -8.26
C PHE A 118 6.33 -13.84 -9.46
N ALA A 119 7.15 -14.37 -10.37
CA ALA A 119 7.56 -13.66 -11.56
C ALA A 119 6.35 -13.29 -12.44
N LYS A 120 5.40 -14.21 -12.63
CA LYS A 120 4.16 -13.95 -13.37
C LYS A 120 3.28 -12.91 -12.68
N GLU A 121 3.11 -12.99 -11.36
CA GLU A 121 2.31 -12.04 -10.58
C GLU A 121 2.89 -10.62 -10.63
N ILE A 122 4.23 -10.50 -10.47
CA ILE A 122 4.94 -9.22 -10.57
C ILE A 122 4.84 -8.65 -11.99
N ALA A 123 5.07 -9.48 -13.02
CA ALA A 123 4.96 -9.05 -14.41
C ALA A 123 3.53 -8.57 -14.74
N SER A 124 2.51 -9.27 -14.23
CA SER A 124 1.11 -8.87 -14.41
C SER A 124 0.82 -7.51 -13.76
N ALA A 125 1.32 -7.27 -12.54
CA ALA A 125 1.18 -5.97 -11.88
C ALA A 125 1.88 -4.84 -12.64
N ILE A 126 3.10 -5.08 -13.14
CA ILE A 126 3.85 -4.08 -13.92
C ILE A 126 3.14 -3.77 -15.24
N LEU A 127 2.66 -4.80 -15.94
CA LEU A 127 1.90 -4.64 -17.18
C LEU A 127 0.66 -3.78 -16.96
N TRP A 128 -0.09 -4.02 -15.87
CA TRP A 128 -1.22 -3.18 -15.50
C TRP A 128 -0.83 -1.72 -15.30
N LEU A 129 0.27 -1.47 -14.57
CA LEU A 129 0.74 -0.11 -14.31
C LEU A 129 1.14 0.61 -15.60
N HIS A 130 1.85 -0.08 -16.48
CA HIS A 130 2.35 0.51 -17.72
C HIS A 130 1.22 0.70 -18.74
N ASP A 131 0.49 -0.37 -19.06
CA ASP A 131 -0.40 -0.39 -20.21
C ASP A 131 -1.78 0.19 -19.90
N VAL A 132 -2.25 0.08 -18.66
CA VAL A 132 -3.60 0.54 -18.28
C VAL A 132 -3.57 1.87 -17.53
N LYS A 133 -2.51 2.12 -16.76
CA LYS A 133 -2.41 3.33 -15.93
C LYS A 133 -1.41 4.35 -16.43
N GLU A 134 -0.57 4.00 -17.41
CA GLU A 134 0.51 4.85 -17.91
C GLU A 134 1.44 5.34 -16.77
N ILE A 135 1.57 4.54 -15.70
CA ILE A 135 2.42 4.81 -14.54
C ILE A 135 3.71 4.02 -14.67
N ILE A 136 4.83 4.73 -14.72
CA ILE A 136 6.14 4.10 -14.55
C ILE A 136 6.37 3.87 -13.05
N HIS A 137 6.48 2.61 -12.61
CA HIS A 137 6.61 2.27 -11.18
C HIS A 137 7.84 2.93 -10.52
N GLY A 138 8.90 3.19 -11.28
CA GLY A 138 10.06 3.98 -10.85
C GLY A 138 11.03 3.29 -9.88
N ASP A 139 10.57 2.30 -9.09
CA ASP A 139 11.44 1.49 -8.24
C ASP A 139 10.94 0.04 -8.13
N LEU A 140 11.36 -0.83 -9.05
CA LEU A 140 11.23 -2.30 -8.88
C LEU A 140 12.44 -2.88 -8.09
N ARG A 141 13.31 -1.99 -7.57
CA ARG A 141 14.67 -2.10 -7.05
C ARG A 141 15.78 -2.40 -8.06
N ASN A 142 16.34 -1.33 -8.63
CA ASN A 142 17.74 -1.26 -9.07
C ASN A 142 18.58 -0.72 -7.89
N LEU A 143 19.49 -1.53 -7.34
CA LEU A 143 20.68 -0.99 -6.69
C LEU A 143 21.81 -1.09 -7.71
N SER A 144 21.93 -0.09 -8.59
CA SER A 144 23.20 0.16 -9.27
C SER A 144 24.00 1.07 -8.34
N THR A 145 24.98 0.47 -7.67
CA THR A 145 26.09 1.19 -7.07
C THR A 145 26.82 1.94 -8.17
N ASP A 146 26.88 3.26 -8.04
CA ASP A 146 28.02 4.05 -8.52
C ASP A 146 28.87 4.43 -7.30
#